data_AF-A0A3N5FBU3-F1
#
_entry.id   AF-A0A3N5FBU3-F1
#
_cell.length_a   1.000
_cell.length_b   1.000
_cell.length_c   1.000
_cell.angle_alpha   90.00
_cell.angle_beta   90.00
_cell.angle_gamma   90.00
#
_symmetry.space_group_name_H-M   'P 1'
#
loop_
_entity.id
_entity.type
_entity.pdbx_description
1 polymer ?
#
loop_
_entity_poly.entity_id
_entity_poly.type
_entity_poly.pdbx_seq_one_letter_code
_entity_poly.pdbx_strand_id
1 'polypeptide(L)'
;MKKLFLGTLLLVLVLVFPIPTMAGVDVNVSIGLPLPPPIVFAAPPELIVLPETNVYVVPEVDVDIFFYNGWWWRPWEGRWYRSRNYNSGWDHYRNVPSFYPWIPQGWRNEYREHRWKGHQWNHQRIPHQHVQRNWRDWENNRHWEKQLNWGVQGMQPQTRSKQSYREVQPHKSQSQFQKTAKPKLSKQQQENHKREK
;
A
#
# COMPACT_ATOMS: atom_id res chain seq x y z
N MET A 1 -7.72 -76.98 -1.34
CA MET A 1 -9.11 -76.46 -1.36
C MET A 1 -9.56 -76.17 0.05
N LYS A 2 -9.80 -74.89 0.37
CA LYS A 2 -10.64 -74.37 1.46
C LYS A 2 -10.68 -72.85 1.26
N LYS A 3 -11.81 -72.36 0.76
CA LYS A 3 -12.07 -70.92 0.49
C LYS A 3 -12.84 -70.39 1.68
N LEU A 4 -12.40 -69.30 2.27
CA LEU A 4 -13.24 -68.42 3.07
C LEU A 4 -13.06 -67.01 2.52
N PHE A 5 -14.10 -66.54 1.84
CA PHE A 5 -14.27 -65.14 1.49
C PHE A 5 -14.61 -64.40 2.78
N LEU A 6 -13.77 -63.45 3.19
CA LEU A 6 -14.14 -62.45 4.18
C LEU A 6 -14.01 -61.08 3.52
N GLY A 7 -15.16 -60.54 3.16
CA GLY A 7 -15.30 -59.24 2.55
C GLY A 7 -15.15 -58.10 3.55
N THR A 8 -14.98 -56.92 2.95
CA THR A 8 -15.49 -55.64 3.43
C THR A 8 -14.89 -55.11 4.73
N LEU A 9 -14.03 -54.08 4.65
CA LEU A 9 -14.46 -52.72 4.99
C LEU A 9 -13.37 -51.70 4.65
N LEU A 10 -13.72 -50.86 3.68
CA LEU A 10 -13.07 -49.60 3.34
C LEU A 10 -13.38 -48.61 4.48
N LEU A 11 -12.38 -48.23 5.28
CA LEU A 11 -12.51 -47.08 6.18
C LEU A 11 -11.18 -46.32 6.23
N VAL A 12 -10.91 -45.54 5.18
CA VAL A 12 -9.89 -44.48 5.26
C VAL A 12 -10.53 -43.32 6.01
N LEU A 13 -10.27 -43.25 7.31
CA LEU A 13 -10.63 -42.11 8.14
C LEU A 13 -9.70 -40.94 7.79
N VAL A 14 -10.13 -40.09 6.85
CA VAL A 14 -9.48 -38.79 6.60
C VAL A 14 -9.86 -37.87 7.76
N LEU A 15 -8.96 -37.76 8.73
CA LEU A 15 -9.02 -36.73 9.77
C LEU A 15 -8.85 -35.36 9.11
N VAL A 16 -9.96 -34.65 8.91
CA VAL A 16 -9.96 -33.23 8.56
C VAL A 16 -9.56 -32.47 9.81
N PHE A 17 -8.26 -32.15 9.94
CA PHE A 17 -7.80 -31.24 10.97
C PHE A 17 -8.25 -29.81 10.62
N PRO A 18 -9.03 -29.12 11.46
CA PRO A 18 -9.21 -27.70 11.30
C PRO A 18 -7.86 -27.04 11.55
N ILE A 19 -7.23 -26.51 10.49
CA ILE A 19 -6.09 -25.61 10.67
C ILE A 19 -6.65 -24.38 11.38
N PRO A 20 -6.22 -24.06 12.61
CA PRO A 20 -6.57 -22.79 13.20
C PRO A 20 -5.96 -21.72 12.30
N THR A 21 -6.83 -21.01 11.57
CA THR A 21 -6.47 -19.77 10.91
C THR A 21 -6.14 -18.79 12.03
N MET A 22 -4.85 -18.68 12.35
CA MET A 22 -4.36 -17.59 13.18
C MET A 22 -4.56 -16.31 12.35
N ALA A 23 -5.72 -15.68 12.52
CA ALA A 23 -5.89 -14.29 12.18
C ALA A 23 -4.93 -13.51 13.08
N GLY A 24 -3.68 -13.35 12.62
CA GLY A 24 -2.72 -12.45 13.22
C GLY A 24 -3.29 -11.05 13.06
N VAL A 25 -4.05 -10.61 14.07
CA VAL A 25 -4.33 -9.19 14.24
C VAL A 25 -3.00 -8.58 14.66
N ASP A 26 -2.23 -8.14 13.68
CA ASP A 26 -1.09 -7.24 13.90
C ASP A 26 -1.68 -5.92 14.38
N VAL A 27 -1.96 -5.82 15.68
CA VAL A 27 -2.34 -4.56 16.30
C VAL A 27 -1.05 -3.78 16.46
N ASN A 28 -0.70 -2.99 15.45
CA ASN A 28 0.34 -1.98 15.61
C ASN A 28 -0.20 -0.93 16.59
N VAL A 29 0.16 -1.07 17.87
CA VAL A 29 -0.23 -0.14 18.94
C VAL A 29 0.44 1.20 18.68
N SER A 30 -0.23 2.04 17.89
CA SER A 30 0.11 3.45 17.71
C SER A 30 -0.30 4.19 18.98
N ILE A 31 0.59 4.23 19.96
CA ILE A 31 0.38 4.91 21.25
C ILE A 31 0.05 6.40 20.99
N GLY A 32 -1.23 6.76 21.08
CA GLY A 32 -1.72 8.15 21.11
C GLY A 32 -1.86 8.90 19.79
N LEU A 33 -1.71 8.26 18.62
CA LEU A 33 -1.99 8.94 17.34
C LEU A 33 -3.45 8.72 16.91
N PRO A 34 -4.14 9.78 16.43
CA PRO A 34 -5.49 9.61 15.92
C PRO A 34 -5.45 8.69 14.68
N LEU A 35 -6.43 7.79 14.60
CA LEU A 35 -6.64 6.93 13.44
C LEU A 35 -7.67 7.56 12.51
N PRO A 36 -7.50 7.40 11.18
CA PRO A 36 -8.43 7.98 10.24
C PRO A 36 -9.80 7.31 10.38
N PRO A 37 -10.92 8.06 10.26
CA PRO A 37 -12.25 7.51 10.46
C PRO A 37 -12.53 6.41 9.43
N PRO A 38 -13.29 5.36 9.76
CA PRO A 38 -13.66 4.32 8.80
C PRO A 38 -14.26 4.93 7.54
N ILE A 39 -13.92 4.36 6.38
CA ILE A 39 -14.52 4.78 5.11
C ILE A 39 -15.67 3.82 4.83
N VAL A 40 -16.88 4.37 4.73
CA VAL A 40 -18.06 3.61 4.35
C VAL A 40 -18.14 3.59 2.83
N PHE A 41 -17.93 2.41 2.25
CA PHE A 41 -18.17 2.19 0.84
C PHE A 41 -19.55 1.57 0.67
N ALA A 42 -20.34 2.10 -0.27
CA ALA A 42 -21.66 1.54 -0.60
C ALA A 42 -21.54 0.13 -1.24
N ALA A 43 -20.42 -0.14 -1.91
CA ALA A 43 -20.08 -1.41 -2.52
C ALA A 43 -18.55 -1.59 -2.52
N PRO A 44 -18.01 -2.80 -2.71
CA PRO A 44 -16.57 -2.99 -2.89
C PRO A 44 -16.01 -2.04 -3.97
N PRO A 45 -14.90 -1.34 -3.72
CA PRO A 45 -14.44 -0.29 -4.62
C PRO A 45 -13.91 -0.86 -5.94
N GLU A 46 -14.18 -0.11 -7.00
CA GLU A 46 -13.51 -0.26 -8.29
C GLU A 46 -12.41 0.80 -8.42
N LEU A 47 -11.27 0.38 -8.96
CA LEU A 47 -10.12 1.24 -9.15
C LEU A 47 -9.88 1.51 -10.62
N ILE A 48 -9.16 2.59 -10.88
CA ILE A 48 -8.53 2.88 -12.17
C ILE A 48 -7.04 3.02 -11.95
N VAL A 49 -6.22 2.69 -12.96
CA VAL A 49 -4.79 3.02 -12.93
C VAL A 49 -4.59 4.47 -13.33
N LEU A 50 -3.78 5.23 -12.59
CA LEU A 50 -3.32 6.53 -13.04
C LEU A 50 -2.21 6.34 -14.06
N PRO A 51 -2.35 6.87 -15.30
CA PRO A 51 -1.34 6.74 -16.32
C PRO A 51 0.04 7.17 -15.83
N GLU A 52 1.08 6.50 -16.30
CA GLU A 52 2.49 6.77 -15.98
C GLU A 52 2.92 6.47 -14.52
N THR A 53 2.04 5.95 -13.64
CA THR A 53 2.38 5.82 -12.20
C THR A 53 2.23 4.42 -11.60
N ASN A 54 1.62 3.44 -12.29
CA ASN A 54 1.23 2.13 -11.70
C ASN A 54 0.47 2.24 -10.36
N VAL A 55 -0.01 3.44 -10.00
CA VAL A 55 -0.82 3.69 -8.82
C VAL A 55 -2.27 3.54 -9.23
N TYR A 56 -3.03 2.81 -8.43
CA TYR A 56 -4.46 2.67 -8.63
C TYR A 56 -5.19 3.58 -7.66
N VAL A 57 -6.29 4.20 -8.09
CA VAL A 57 -7.09 5.13 -7.28
C VAL A 57 -8.54 4.73 -7.26
N VAL A 58 -9.27 5.14 -6.21
CA VAL A 58 -10.72 4.99 -6.11
C VAL A 58 -11.39 6.34 -6.42
N PRO A 59 -11.85 6.58 -7.65
CA PRO A 59 -12.40 7.87 -8.04
C PRO A 59 -13.78 8.17 -7.42
N GLU A 60 -14.54 7.14 -7.05
CA GLU A 60 -15.94 7.25 -6.60
C GLU A 60 -16.11 7.74 -5.16
N VAL A 61 -15.01 7.97 -4.44
CA VAL A 61 -15.03 8.51 -3.09
C VAL A 61 -14.26 9.83 -3.03
N ASP A 62 -14.77 10.78 -2.24
CA ASP A 62 -14.19 12.13 -2.13
C ASP A 62 -12.87 12.16 -1.35
N VAL A 63 -12.55 11.08 -0.65
CA VAL A 63 -11.27 10.91 0.04
C VAL A 63 -10.23 10.31 -0.90
N ASP A 64 -8.98 10.75 -0.75
CA ASP A 64 -7.88 10.15 -1.50
C ASP A 64 -7.53 8.77 -0.92
N ILE A 65 -7.63 7.76 -1.78
CA ILE A 65 -7.25 6.38 -1.48
C ILE A 65 -6.49 5.85 -2.68
N PHE A 66 -5.29 5.36 -2.40
CA PHE A 66 -4.39 4.82 -3.41
C PHE A 66 -4.12 3.35 -3.11
N PHE A 67 -3.95 2.55 -4.15
CA PHE A 67 -3.34 1.23 -4.04
C PHE A 67 -2.03 1.23 -4.81
N TYR A 68 -0.95 0.89 -4.10
CA TYR A 68 0.40 0.91 -4.65
C TYR A 68 1.29 -0.12 -3.95
N ASN A 69 2.01 -0.91 -4.75
CA ASN A 69 2.96 -1.92 -4.29
C ASN A 69 2.38 -2.88 -3.22
N GLY A 70 1.13 -3.30 -3.40
CA GLY A 70 0.44 -4.24 -2.52
C GLY A 70 -0.12 -3.64 -1.21
N TRP A 71 -0.18 -2.31 -1.11
CA TRP A 71 -0.72 -1.61 0.05
C TRP A 71 -1.78 -0.59 -0.38
N TRP A 72 -2.82 -0.47 0.45
CA TRP A 72 -3.72 0.67 0.44
C TRP A 72 -3.08 1.82 1.18
N TRP A 73 -3.23 3.04 0.68
CA TRP A 73 -2.65 4.26 1.22
C TRP A 73 -3.71 5.32 1.34
N ARG A 74 -3.67 6.06 2.44
CA ARG A 74 -4.61 7.14 2.73
C ARG A 74 -3.87 8.31 3.38
N PRO A 75 -3.84 9.49 2.75
CA PRO A 75 -3.49 10.72 3.43
C PRO A 75 -4.66 11.13 4.33
N TRP A 76 -4.36 11.48 5.58
CA TRP A 76 -5.35 11.99 6.53
C TRP A 76 -4.68 12.89 7.56
N GLU A 77 -5.22 14.11 7.75
CA GLU A 77 -4.70 15.11 8.69
C GLU A 77 -3.18 15.35 8.61
N GLY A 78 -2.65 15.47 7.39
CA GLY A 78 -1.22 15.71 7.14
C GLY A 78 -0.31 14.51 7.41
N ARG A 79 -0.88 13.33 7.64
CA ARG A 79 -0.16 12.07 7.88
C ARG A 79 -0.51 11.05 6.82
N TRP A 80 0.33 10.02 6.71
CA TRP A 80 0.08 8.88 5.85
C TRP A 80 -0.28 7.67 6.67
N TYR A 81 -1.26 6.92 6.16
CA TYR A 81 -1.64 5.65 6.70
C TYR A 81 -1.62 4.62 5.59
N ARG A 82 -1.33 3.37 5.93
CA ARG A 82 -1.42 2.26 4.99
C ARG A 82 -2.08 1.05 5.62
N SER A 83 -2.67 0.20 4.78
CA SER A 83 -3.33 -1.02 5.21
C SER A 83 -3.25 -2.11 4.14
N ARG A 84 -3.48 -3.35 4.54
CA ARG A 84 -3.77 -4.47 3.63
C ARG A 84 -5.21 -4.46 3.13
N ASN A 85 -6.10 -3.72 3.78
CA ASN A 85 -7.51 -3.60 3.47
C ASN A 85 -7.86 -2.16 3.07
N TYR A 86 -8.83 -1.98 2.17
CA TYR A 86 -9.19 -0.66 1.65
C TYR A 86 -9.99 0.21 2.63
N ASN A 87 -10.58 -0.38 3.67
CA ASN A 87 -11.52 0.31 4.56
C ASN A 87 -11.15 0.26 6.06
N SER A 88 -10.12 -0.49 6.45
CA SER A 88 -9.83 -0.82 7.85
C SER A 88 -8.37 -1.16 8.07
N GLY A 89 -7.93 -1.29 9.32
CA GLY A 89 -6.56 -1.72 9.66
C GLY A 89 -5.48 -0.71 9.24
N TRP A 90 -5.78 0.58 9.34
CA TRP A 90 -4.87 1.65 8.95
C TRP A 90 -3.75 1.84 9.97
N ASP A 91 -2.52 1.63 9.54
CA ASP A 91 -1.32 1.88 10.34
C ASP A 91 -0.63 3.16 9.90
N HIS A 92 -0.18 3.94 10.87
CA HIS A 92 0.57 5.17 10.59
C HIS A 92 1.89 4.87 9.88
N TYR A 93 2.12 5.58 8.77
CA TYR A 93 3.34 5.54 7.99
C TYR A 93 4.06 6.88 8.11
N ARG A 94 5.30 6.83 8.63
CA ARG A 94 6.05 8.02 9.07
C ARG A 94 6.41 9.00 7.95
N ASN A 95 6.55 8.53 6.72
CA ASN A 95 7.09 9.31 5.60
C ASN A 95 6.02 9.59 4.55
N VAL A 96 6.33 10.44 3.57
CA VAL A 96 5.53 10.52 2.35
C VAL A 96 5.81 9.28 1.48
N PRO A 97 4.79 8.55 1.00
CA PRO A 97 4.98 7.41 0.12
C PRO A 97 5.68 7.81 -1.18
N SER A 98 6.60 6.97 -1.67
CA SER A 98 7.44 7.27 -2.83
C SER A 98 6.68 7.55 -4.12
N PHE A 99 5.46 7.04 -4.25
CA PHE A 99 4.61 7.26 -5.43
C PHE A 99 3.95 8.64 -5.42
N TYR A 100 3.74 9.24 -4.23
CA TYR A 100 2.87 10.40 -4.08
C TYR A 100 3.34 11.65 -4.87
N PRO A 101 4.65 11.95 -4.96
CA PRO A 101 5.12 13.07 -5.79
C PRO A 101 4.73 12.98 -7.27
N TRP A 102 4.37 11.80 -7.76
CA TRP A 102 3.99 11.56 -9.15
C TRP A 102 2.48 11.66 -9.39
N ILE A 103 1.68 11.88 -8.34
CA ILE A 103 0.22 11.99 -8.46
C ILE A 103 -0.15 13.44 -8.83
N PRO A 104 -0.74 13.69 -10.01
CA PRO A 104 -1.16 15.03 -10.38
C PRO A 104 -2.31 15.50 -9.49
N GLN A 105 -2.25 16.70 -8.91
CA GLN A 105 -3.32 17.21 -8.04
C GLN A 105 -4.69 17.29 -8.76
N GLY A 106 -4.69 17.48 -10.08
CA GLY A 106 -5.89 17.57 -10.91
C GLY A 106 -6.44 16.23 -11.44
N TRP A 107 -5.89 15.08 -11.03
CA TRP A 107 -6.21 13.78 -11.63
C TRP A 107 -7.71 13.45 -11.63
N ARG A 108 -8.47 13.92 -10.63
CA ARG A 108 -9.93 13.72 -10.55
C ARG A 108 -10.69 14.46 -11.64
N ASN A 109 -10.24 15.66 -12.01
CA ASN A 109 -10.83 16.41 -13.12
C ASN A 109 -10.54 15.68 -14.44
N GLU A 110 -9.29 15.29 -14.65
CA GLU A 110 -8.84 14.49 -15.80
C GLU A 110 -9.67 13.19 -15.95
N TYR A 111 -9.87 12.48 -14.84
CA TYR A 111 -10.73 11.32 -14.80
C TYR A 111 -12.19 11.62 -15.20
N ARG A 112 -12.82 12.67 -14.63
CA ARG A 112 -14.20 13.06 -14.97
C ARG A 112 -14.35 13.46 -16.44
N GLU A 113 -13.37 14.17 -16.97
CA GLU A 113 -13.35 14.64 -18.35
C GLU A 113 -12.99 13.53 -19.34
N HIS A 114 -12.63 12.33 -18.88
CA HIS A 114 -12.12 11.24 -19.71
C HIS A 114 -10.92 11.70 -20.54
N ARG A 115 -10.03 12.48 -19.92
CA ARG A 115 -8.81 12.98 -20.56
C ARG A 115 -7.62 12.80 -19.66
N TRP A 116 -6.46 12.58 -20.25
CA TRP A 116 -5.18 12.58 -19.55
C TRP A 116 -4.21 13.48 -20.30
N LYS A 117 -3.74 14.55 -19.65
CA LYS A 117 -2.84 15.55 -20.27
C LYS A 117 -3.32 16.05 -21.64
N GLY A 118 -4.63 16.25 -21.80
CA GLY A 118 -5.25 16.72 -23.05
C GLY A 118 -5.61 15.64 -24.08
N HIS A 119 -5.21 14.39 -23.87
CA HIS A 119 -5.56 13.25 -24.74
C HIS A 119 -6.79 12.52 -24.22
N GLN A 120 -7.58 11.88 -25.09
CA GLN A 120 -8.70 11.04 -24.66
C GLN A 120 -8.18 9.86 -23.82
N TRP A 121 -8.80 9.66 -22.65
CA TRP A 121 -8.43 8.61 -21.70
C TRP A 121 -9.62 7.69 -21.43
N ASN A 122 -9.54 6.50 -22.02
CA ASN A 122 -10.49 5.41 -21.85
C ASN A 122 -10.05 4.54 -20.67
N HIS A 123 -10.25 5.05 -19.46
CA HIS A 123 -9.87 4.34 -18.23
C HIS A 123 -10.69 3.06 -18.04
N GLN A 124 -10.04 2.03 -17.49
CA GLN A 124 -10.70 0.77 -17.16
C GLN A 124 -11.00 0.70 -15.66
N ARG A 125 -12.25 0.39 -15.32
CA ARG A 125 -12.68 0.00 -13.97
C ARG A 125 -12.18 -1.39 -13.64
N ILE A 126 -11.54 -1.55 -12.49
CA ILE A 126 -10.96 -2.81 -12.05
C ILE A 126 -11.45 -3.07 -10.63
N PRO A 127 -12.19 -4.16 -10.38
CA PRO A 127 -12.55 -4.54 -9.03
C PRO A 127 -11.31 -4.71 -8.15
N HIS A 128 -11.35 -4.23 -6.91
CA HIS A 128 -10.16 -4.21 -6.04
C HIS A 128 -9.49 -5.59 -5.86
N GLN A 129 -10.27 -6.68 -5.88
CA GLN A 129 -9.77 -8.04 -5.79
C GLN A 129 -8.90 -8.43 -6.99
N HIS A 130 -9.17 -7.87 -8.17
CA HIS A 130 -8.35 -8.09 -9.36
C HIS A 130 -7.03 -7.32 -9.25
N VAL A 131 -7.07 -6.07 -8.78
CA VAL A 131 -5.85 -5.31 -8.52
C VAL A 131 -4.99 -6.02 -7.48
N GLN A 132 -5.56 -6.41 -6.34
CA GLN A 132 -4.85 -7.10 -5.25
C GLN A 132 -4.14 -8.38 -5.72
N ARG A 133 -4.77 -9.15 -6.60
CA ARG A 133 -4.23 -10.42 -7.12
C ARG A 133 -3.16 -10.21 -8.19
N ASN A 134 -3.32 -9.23 -9.07
CA ASN A 134 -2.55 -9.15 -10.32
C ASN A 134 -1.55 -7.99 -10.37
N TRP A 135 -1.59 -7.02 -9.43
CA TRP A 135 -0.77 -5.80 -9.52
C TRP A 135 0.71 -6.07 -9.76
N ARG A 136 1.26 -7.11 -9.11
CA ARG A 136 2.68 -7.46 -9.20
C ARG A 136 3.04 -7.90 -10.62
N ASP A 137 2.20 -8.74 -11.22
CA ASP A 137 2.43 -9.24 -12.58
C ASP A 137 2.21 -8.14 -13.62
N TRP A 138 1.21 -7.28 -13.40
CA TRP A 138 0.97 -6.11 -14.23
C TRP A 138 2.12 -5.11 -14.19
N GLU A 139 2.70 -4.85 -13.02
CA GLU A 139 3.89 -4.00 -12.87
C GLU A 139 5.11 -4.63 -13.55
N ASN A 140 5.38 -5.91 -13.27
CA ASN A 140 6.53 -6.63 -13.84
C ASN A 140 6.52 -6.68 -15.37
N ASN A 141 5.34 -6.92 -15.95
CA ASN A 141 5.18 -7.03 -17.40
C ASN A 141 4.86 -5.69 -18.08
N ARG A 142 4.77 -4.59 -17.31
CA ARG A 142 4.35 -3.26 -17.79
C ARG A 142 3.02 -3.34 -18.54
N HIS A 143 2.05 -4.06 -17.98
CA HIS A 143 0.74 -4.35 -18.60
C HIS A 143 0.06 -3.09 -19.11
N TRP A 144 -0.15 -2.10 -18.23
CA TRP A 144 -0.84 -0.86 -18.59
C TRP A 144 -0.10 -0.09 -19.66
N GLU A 145 1.21 0.06 -19.53
CA GLU A 145 1.99 0.84 -20.47
C GLU A 145 2.14 0.17 -21.83
N LYS A 146 2.53 -1.11 -21.88
CA LYS A 146 2.88 -1.79 -23.13
C LYS A 146 1.69 -2.34 -23.88
N GLN A 147 0.68 -2.82 -23.16
CA GLN A 147 -0.45 -3.51 -23.79
C GLN A 147 -1.61 -2.55 -24.05
N LEU A 148 -1.78 -1.55 -23.19
CA LEU A 148 -2.95 -0.67 -23.21
C LEU A 148 -2.61 0.81 -23.40
N ASN A 149 -1.33 1.21 -23.43
CA ASN A 149 -0.91 2.62 -23.43
C ASN A 149 -1.63 3.44 -22.34
N TRP A 150 -1.85 2.83 -21.17
CA TRP A 150 -2.61 3.36 -20.04
C TRP A 150 -4.08 3.72 -20.34
N GLY A 151 -4.61 3.26 -21.48
CA GLY A 151 -5.92 3.66 -22.00
C GLY A 151 -5.93 5.07 -22.60
N VAL A 152 -4.77 5.70 -22.82
CA VAL A 152 -4.66 7.08 -23.33
C VAL A 152 -4.37 7.06 -24.84
N GLN A 153 -5.23 7.70 -25.62
CA GLN A 153 -5.09 7.76 -27.07
C GLN A 153 -3.87 8.56 -27.51
N GLY A 154 -3.11 8.01 -28.45
CA GLY A 154 -1.90 8.66 -28.99
C GLY A 154 -0.70 8.65 -28.03
N MET A 155 -0.83 8.06 -26.84
CA MET A 155 0.30 7.87 -25.94
C MET A 155 1.17 6.72 -26.46
N GLN A 156 2.46 6.99 -26.69
CA GLN A 156 3.43 5.96 -27.01
C GLN A 156 4.04 5.39 -25.72
N PRO A 157 4.32 4.07 -25.65
CA PRO A 157 5.06 3.49 -24.54
C PRO A 157 6.41 4.20 -24.40
N GLN A 158 6.63 4.88 -23.27
CA GLN A 158 7.87 5.60 -23.04
C GLN A 158 8.99 4.54 -22.91
N THR A 159 9.96 4.56 -23.82
CA THR A 159 11.11 3.64 -23.74
C THR A 159 12.07 4.01 -22.59
N ARG A 160 11.76 5.03 -21.79
CA ARG A 160 12.62 5.57 -20.72
C ARG A 160 12.37 4.91 -19.36
N SER A 161 13.51 4.58 -18.74
CA SER A 161 13.78 4.30 -17.31
C SER A 161 13.38 2.95 -16.71
N LYS A 162 14.18 1.92 -17.02
CA LYS A 162 14.50 0.83 -16.08
C LYS A 162 15.20 1.32 -14.78
N GLN A 163 15.60 2.59 -14.68
CA GLN A 163 16.41 3.12 -13.57
C GLN A 163 15.60 3.66 -12.38
N SER A 164 14.42 4.26 -12.58
CA SER A 164 13.80 5.00 -11.48
C SER A 164 13.04 4.15 -10.45
N TYR A 165 12.55 2.97 -10.82
CA TYR A 165 11.77 2.12 -9.90
C TYR A 165 12.60 1.05 -9.17
N ARG A 166 13.72 0.60 -9.76
CA ARG A 166 14.55 -0.47 -9.16
C ARG A 166 15.49 0.02 -8.05
N GLU A 167 15.82 1.31 -8.04
CA GLU A 167 16.74 1.90 -7.05
C GLU A 167 16.05 2.16 -5.69
N VAL A 168 14.72 2.04 -5.62
CA VAL A 168 13.94 2.20 -4.37
C VAL A 168 13.60 0.83 -3.76
N GLN A 169 14.54 -0.13 -3.78
CA GLN A 169 14.49 -1.21 -2.80
C GLN A 169 14.98 -0.63 -1.46
N PRO A 170 14.28 -0.89 -0.33
CA PRO A 170 14.72 -0.39 0.95
C PRO A 170 16.01 -1.11 1.30
N HIS A 171 17.14 -0.43 1.10
CA HIS A 171 18.38 -0.78 1.77
C HIS A 171 18.03 -0.92 3.25
N LYS A 172 18.18 -2.12 3.80
CA LYS A 172 18.04 -2.39 5.24
C LYS A 172 19.03 -1.48 5.98
N SER A 173 18.63 -0.26 6.33
CA SER A 173 19.32 0.55 7.33
C SER A 173 18.75 0.19 8.69
N GLN A 174 19.05 -1.02 9.12
CA GLN A 174 19.19 -1.27 10.54
C GLN A 174 20.49 -0.56 11.00
N SER A 175 20.41 0.04 12.19
CA SER A 175 21.53 0.56 12.99
C SER A 175 22.36 1.71 12.42
N GLN A 176 22.00 2.97 12.78
CA GLN A 176 23.03 3.97 13.14
C GLN A 176 22.60 5.26 13.85
N PHE A 177 21.33 5.44 14.27
CA PHE A 177 20.98 6.58 15.14
C PHE A 177 21.01 6.21 16.63
N GLN A 178 22.22 5.94 17.12
CA GLN A 178 22.49 5.93 18.56
C GLN A 178 23.94 6.37 18.84
N LYS A 179 24.27 7.59 18.41
CA LYS A 179 25.34 8.41 19.00
C LYS A 179 24.91 9.86 19.05
N THR A 180 23.82 10.14 19.78
CA THR A 180 23.53 11.50 20.22
C THR A 180 24.51 11.85 21.33
N ALA A 181 25.30 12.88 21.07
CA ALA A 181 26.22 13.51 21.99
C ALA A 181 25.51 13.87 23.32
N LYS A 182 26.17 13.58 24.43
CA LYS A 182 25.83 14.12 25.75
C LYS A 182 25.86 15.66 25.69
N PRO A 183 24.86 16.37 26.24
CA PRO A 183 25.01 17.81 26.51
C PRO A 183 26.12 18.00 27.55
N LYS A 184 27.16 18.78 27.22
CA LYS A 184 28.10 19.29 28.22
C LYS A 184 27.35 20.28 29.11
N LEU A 185 27.03 19.84 30.34
CA LEU A 185 26.59 20.71 31.41
C LEU A 185 27.71 21.72 31.71
N SER A 186 27.43 23.00 31.47
CA SER A 186 28.33 24.12 31.78
C SER A 186 28.59 24.18 33.29
N LYS A 187 29.86 24.08 33.68
CA LYS A 187 30.34 24.24 35.06
C LYS A 187 30.20 25.67 35.62
N GLN A 188 29.59 26.60 34.88
CA GLN A 188 29.50 28.01 35.27
C GLN A 188 28.23 28.37 36.06
N GLN A 189 27.24 27.48 36.15
CA GLN A 189 26.00 27.76 36.90
C GLN A 189 26.01 27.29 38.36
N GLN A 190 27.01 26.52 38.80
CA GLN A 190 27.12 26.07 40.19
C GLN A 190 27.89 27.03 41.11
N GLU A 191 28.54 28.07 40.58
CA GLU A 191 29.36 28.99 41.40
C GLU A 191 28.61 30.26 41.85
N ASN A 192 27.51 30.62 41.18
CA ASN A 192 26.73 31.81 41.52
C ASN A 192 25.74 31.59 42.68
N HIS A 193 25.40 30.35 43.04
CA HIS A 193 24.49 30.08 44.16
C HIS A 193 25.21 30.00 45.52
N LYS A 194 26.52 30.27 45.57
CA LYS A 194 27.33 30.24 46.80
C LYS A 194 27.81 31.61 47.28
N ARG A 195 27.39 32.71 46.62
CA ARG A 195 27.73 34.10 47.00
C ARG A 195 26.54 34.96 47.44
N GLU A 196 25.38 34.37 47.66
CA GLU A 196 24.20 35.06 48.26
C GLU A 196 23.74 34.38 49.57
N LYS A 197 24.68 33.90 50.37
CA LYS A 197 24.47 33.65 51.80
C LYS A 197 25.43 34.50 52.61
#